data_AF-A0AAW5EIJ2-F1
#
_entry.id   AF-A0AAW5EIJ2-F1
#
_cell.length_a   1.000
_cell.length_b   1.000
_cell.length_c   1.000
_cell.angle_alpha   90.00
_cell.angle_beta   90.00
_cell.angle_gamma   90.00
#
_symmetry.space_group_name_H-M   'P 1'
#
loop_
_entity.id
_entity.type
_entity.pdbx_description
1 polymer ?
#
loop_
_entity_poly.entity_id
_entity_poly.type
_entity_poly.pdbx_seq_one_letter_code
_entity_poly.pdbx_strand_id
1 'polypeptide(L)' 'QGLYKIEVVRKIRIGIFSSGDELKEPWQDCDEENIYNANALPLLALFKDCATSYLGIIKDDFNATKKALENANFDLLIT' A
#
# COMPACT_ATOMS: atom_id res chain seq x y z
N GLN A 1 -40.48 -13.68 -5.58
CA GLN A 1 -39.19 -13.46 -4.90
C GLN A 1 -39.04 -11.96 -4.66
N GLY A 2 -38.78 -11.51 -3.42
CA GLY A 2 -38.95 -10.12 -2.97
C GLY A 2 -37.84 -9.59 -2.05
N LEU A 3 -36.63 -10.14 -2.14
CA LEU A 3 -35.45 -9.63 -1.45
C LEU A 3 -34.69 -8.69 -2.38
N TYR A 4 -34.58 -7.41 -2.00
CA TYR A 4 -33.92 -6.37 -2.80
C TYR A 4 -32.53 -5.99 -2.28
N LYS A 5 -32.16 -6.47 -1.08
CA LYS A 5 -30.85 -6.31 -0.44
C LYS A 5 -30.54 -7.52 0.43
N ILE A 6 -29.26 -7.78 0.62
CA ILE A 6 -28.73 -8.80 1.53
C ILE A 6 -27.62 -8.17 2.38
N GLU A 7 -27.41 -8.71 3.58
CA GLU A 7 -26.33 -8.30 4.47
C GLU A 7 -25.01 -8.93 4.00
N VAL A 8 -23.96 -8.12 3.94
CA VAL A 8 -22.62 -8.55 3.54
C VAL A 8 -21.59 -7.98 4.50
N VAL A 9 -20.48 -8.69 4.66
CA VAL A 9 -19.33 -8.19 5.43
C VAL A 9 -18.57 -7.17 4.58
N ARG A 10 -18.13 -6.07 5.20
CA ARG A 10 -17.29 -5.07 4.52
C ARG A 10 -15.97 -5.68 4.05
N LYS A 11 -15.39 -5.11 2.98
CA LYS A 11 -14.04 -5.47 2.54
C LYS A 11 -13.00 -5.10 3.63
N ILE A 12 -11.93 -5.90 3.71
CA ILE A 12 -10.74 -5.61 4.53
C ILE A 12 -9.99 -4.44 3.89
N ARG A 13 -9.56 -3.49 4.72
CA ARG A 13 -8.79 -2.32 4.32
C ARG A 13 -7.31 -2.62 4.48
N ILE A 14 -6.56 -2.62 3.38
CA ILE A 14 -5.16 -3.00 3.35
C ILE A 14 -4.32 -1.80 2.93
N GLY A 15 -3.33 -1.42 3.74
CA GLY A 15 -2.32 -0.42 3.38
C GLY A 15 -1.05 -1.12 2.92
N ILE A 16 -0.52 -0.73 1.76
CA ILE A 16 0.75 -1.24 1.24
C ILE A 16 1.70 -0.06 1.08
N PHE A 17 2.91 -0.18 1.60
CA PHE A 17 4.00 0.75 1.36
C PHE A 17 5.30 -0.01 1.14
N SER A 18 6.34 0.70 0.75
CA SER A 18 7.70 0.16 0.77
C SER A 18 8.59 1.12 1.51
N SER A 19 9.58 0.62 2.25
CA SER A 19 10.55 1.44 2.96
C SER A 19 11.93 1.17 2.39
N GLY A 20 12.69 2.24 2.15
CA GLY A 20 14.03 2.18 1.58
C GLY A 20 14.38 3.48 0.88
N ASP A 21 15.52 4.06 1.24
CA ASP A 21 16.01 5.30 0.63
C ASP A 21 16.55 5.05 -0.78
N GLU A 22 16.93 3.81 -1.08
CA GLU A 22 17.39 3.32 -2.38
C GLU A 22 16.23 3.06 -3.37
N LEU A 23 14.99 3.04 -2.90
CA LEU A 23 13.85 2.68 -3.73
C LEU A 23 13.39 3.85 -4.62
N LYS A 24 13.13 3.53 -5.89
CA LYS A 24 12.49 4.41 -6.86
C LYS A 24 11.22 3.78 -7.40
N GLU A 25 10.23 4.60 -7.69
CA GLU A 25 9.05 4.15 -8.41
C GLU A 25 9.43 3.78 -9.85
N PRO A 26 8.73 2.82 -10.49
CA PRO A 26 9.03 2.38 -11.86
C PRO A 26 9.03 3.47 -12.94
N TRP A 27 8.42 4.63 -12.64
CA TRP A 27 8.35 5.79 -13.54
C TRP A 27 9.35 6.91 -13.21
N GLN A 28 10.21 6.71 -12.20
CA GLN A 28 11.27 7.66 -11.84
C GLN A 28 12.59 7.26 -12.49
N ASP A 29 13.49 8.23 -12.67
CA ASP A 29 14.87 7.92 -13.05
C ASP A 29 15.59 7.23 -11.88
N CYS A 30 16.28 6.13 -12.20
CA CYS A 30 17.03 5.31 -11.27
C CYS A 30 18.51 5.38 -11.64
N ASP A 31 19.35 5.78 -10.69
CA ASP A 31 20.79 5.81 -10.84
C ASP A 31 21.43 4.49 -10.38
N GLU A 32 22.76 4.42 -10.37
CA GLU A 32 23.52 3.23 -9.97
C GLU A 32 23.38 2.89 -8.48
N GLU A 33 22.91 3.82 -7.64
CA GLU A 33 22.73 3.63 -6.20
C GLU A 33 21.28 3.25 -5.85
N ASN A 34 20.40 3.17 -6.84
CA ASN A 34 18.97 2.96 -6.64
C ASN A 34 18.46 1.68 -7.30
N ILE A 35 17.32 1.20 -6.80
CA ILE A 35 16.57 0.08 -7.36
C ILE A 35 15.09 0.40 -7.46
N TYR A 36 14.41 -0.21 -8.43
CA TYR A 36 12.97 0.00 -8.60
C TYR A 36 12.14 -0.78 -7.59
N ASN A 37 11.02 -0.19 -7.15
CA ASN A 37 10.02 -0.85 -6.33
C ASN A 37 9.28 -1.93 -7.13
N ALA A 38 9.75 -3.17 -6.99
CA ALA A 38 9.16 -4.33 -7.65
C ALA A 38 8.04 -5.00 -6.85
N ASN A 39 7.89 -4.69 -5.55
CA ASN A 39 7.01 -5.44 -4.65
C ASN A 39 5.62 -4.83 -4.55
N ALA A 40 5.49 -3.50 -4.65
CA ALA A 40 4.21 -2.82 -4.51
C ALA A 40 3.18 -3.30 -5.55
N LEU A 41 3.57 -3.38 -6.83
CA LEU A 41 2.65 -3.71 -7.92
C LEU A 41 2.08 -5.14 -7.83
N PRO A 42 2.89 -6.21 -7.62
CA PRO A 42 2.38 -7.55 -7.39
C PRO A 42 1.45 -7.65 -6.18
N LEU A 43 1.77 -6.98 -5.07
CA LEU A 43 0.92 -6.98 -3.87
C LEU A 43 -0.42 -6.30 -4.13
N LEU A 44 -0.42 -5.16 -4.84
CA LEU A 44 -1.66 -4.49 -5.26
C LEU A 44 -2.53 -5.40 -6.14
N ALA A 45 -1.91 -6.14 -7.06
CA ALA A 45 -2.62 -7.10 -7.91
C ALA A 45 -3.19 -8.28 -7.10
N LEU A 46 -2.43 -8.78 -6.13
CA LEU A 46 -2.85 -9.88 -5.25
C LEU A 46 -4.07 -9.50 -4.41
N PHE A 47 -4.11 -8.27 -3.91
CA PHE A 47 -5.18 -7.76 -3.05
C PHE A 47 -6.23 -6.90 -3.79
N LYS A 48 -6.39 -7.07 -5.10
CA LYS A 48 -7.33 -6.28 -5.93
C LYS A 48 -8.79 -6.34 -5.47
N ASP A 49 -9.19 -7.43 -4.80
CA ASP A 49 -10.57 -7.64 -4.35
C ASP A 49 -10.84 -7.05 -2.97
N CYS A 50 -9.80 -6.63 -2.25
CA CYS A 50 -9.87 -5.92 -0.98
C CYS A 50 -9.97 -4.39 -1.18
N ALA A 51 -10.19 -3.65 -0.10
CA ALA A 51 -10.10 -2.19 -0.11
C ALA A 51 -8.63 -1.79 0.10
N THR A 52 -7.83 -1.85 -0.97
CA THR A 52 -6.37 -1.70 -0.89
C THR A 52 -5.94 -0.28 -1.25
N SER A 53 -5.05 0.30 -0.44
CA SER A 53 -4.45 1.62 -0.66
C SER A 53 -2.93 1.50 -0.74
N TYR A 54 -2.33 2.05 -1.79
CA TYR A 54 -0.88 2.22 -1.89
C TYR A 54 -0.47 3.56 -1.26
N LEU A 55 0.43 3.51 -0.29
CA LEU A 55 0.94 4.68 0.42
C LEU A 55 2.25 5.22 -0.19
N GLY A 56 2.80 4.53 -1.19
CA GLY A 56 4.07 4.91 -1.82
C GLY A 56 5.30 4.34 -1.11
N ILE A 57 6.46 4.86 -1.51
CA ILE A 57 7.73 4.64 -0.82
C ILE A 57 7.84 5.64 0.34
N ILE A 58 8.04 5.12 1.54
CA ILE A 58 8.28 5.88 2.76
C ILE A 58 9.79 5.83 3.01
N LYS A 59 10.38 6.98 3.36
CA LYS A 59 11.80 7.03 3.75
C LYS A 59 12.04 6.25 5.03
N ASP A 60 13.27 5.76 5.22
CA ASP A 60 13.66 5.07 6.45
C ASP A 60 13.89 6.07 7.61
N ASP A 61 12.82 6.79 7.95
CA ASP A 61 12.76 7.80 8.99
C ASP A 61 11.53 7.56 9.86
N PHE A 62 11.74 7.64 11.18
CA PHE A 62 10.69 7.42 12.17
C PHE A 62 9.54 8.41 12.01
N ASN A 63 9.84 9.70 11.76
CA ASN A 63 8.80 10.72 11.65
C ASN A 63 8.02 10.58 10.34
N ALA A 64 8.69 10.25 9.24
CA ALA A 64 8.07 9.96 7.95
C ALA A 64 7.08 8.78 8.06
N THR A 65 7.52 7.68 8.66
CA THR A 65 6.69 6.50 8.90
C THR A 65 5.52 6.81 9.82
N LYS A 66 5.78 7.48 10.96
CA LYS A 66 4.73 7.88 11.89
C LYS A 66 3.68 8.74 11.21
N LYS A 67 4.09 9.77 10.46
CA LYS A 67 3.18 10.69 9.76
C LYS A 67 2.34 9.97 8.69
N ALA A 68 2.94 9.03 7.97
CA ALA A 68 2.22 8.23 6.98
C ALA A 68 1.13 7.34 7.63
N LEU A 69 1.36 6.90 8.87
CA LEU A 69 0.44 6.01 9.59
C LEU A 69 -0.53 6.75 10.53
N GLU A 70 -0.30 8.02 10.87
CA GLU A 70 -1.07 8.78 11.88
C GLU A 70 -2.59 8.86 11.59
N ASN A 71 -3.00 8.86 10.32
CA ASN A 71 -4.41 8.89 9.91
C ASN A 71 -4.83 7.64 9.12
N ALA A 72 -4.03 6.59 9.18
CA ALA A 72 -4.24 5.37 8.43
C ALA A 72 -5.32 4.51 9.09
N ASN A 73 -6.43 4.26 8.38
CA ASN A 73 -7.52 3.42 8.86
C ASN A 73 -7.51 2.06 8.14
N PHE A 74 -6.42 1.31 8.35
CA PHE A 74 -6.22 -0.02 7.78
C PHE A 74 -6.47 -1.12 8.82
N ASP A 75 -6.94 -2.26 8.33
CA ASP A 75 -7.08 -3.49 9.13
C ASP A 75 -5.80 -4.35 9.03
N LEU A 76 -5.02 -4.18 7.96
CA LEU A 76 -3.74 -4.83 7.71
C LEU A 76 -2.78 -3.85 7.03
N LEU A 77 -1.52 -3.83 7.46
CA LEU A 77 -0.42 -3.10 6.82
C LEU A 77 0.63 -4.10 6.31
N ILE A 78 1.12 -3.86 5.10
CA ILE A 78 2.17 -4.65 4.44
C ILE A 78 3.28 -3.68 4.02
N THR A 79 4.52 -4.03 4.34
CA THR A 79 5.74 -3.30 3.99
C THR A 79 6.75 -4.21 3.31
#